data_AF-A0A062U9C2-F1
#
_entry.id   AF-A0A062U9C2-F1
#
_cell.length_a   1.000
_cell.length_b   1.000
_cell.length_c   1.000
_cell.angle_alpha   90.00
_cell.angle_beta   90.00
_cell.angle_gamma   90.00
#
_symmetry.space_group_name_H-M   'P 1'
#
loop_
_entity.id
_entity.type
_entity.pdbx_description
1 polymer ?
#
loop_
_entity_poly.entity_id
_entity_poly.type
_entity_poly.pdbx_seq_one_letter_code
_entity_poly.pdbx_strand_id
1 'polypeptide(L)'
;MPSGKQILLSQLTEYSQRRTAEDEIVTASERIKAGLLLHGSTSHQMWKTVSHLAWVQSHNHTEGRPPYLERQGLGLGKSGLLLSDLFEALTDDPAIAEALATDDPKLSKDSVQAGLHVIWLLLKALEWSKAHEAVEIDGSFSEDRKTQLIESYVDKLKAFEENPDDFS
;
A
#
# COMPACT_ATOMS: atom_id res chain seq x y z
N MET A 1 14.06 -15.99 -17.88
CA MET A 1 14.19 -15.65 -16.44
C MET A 1 13.16 -14.58 -16.11
N PRO A 2 12.46 -14.65 -14.97
CA PRO A 2 11.54 -13.59 -14.55
C PRO A 2 12.33 -12.30 -14.26
N SER A 3 11.74 -11.15 -14.59
CA SER A 3 12.35 -9.84 -14.27
C SER A 3 12.23 -9.51 -12.77
N GLY A 4 13.11 -8.64 -12.27
CA GLY A 4 13.06 -8.19 -10.87
C GLY A 4 11.71 -7.58 -10.48
N LYS A 5 11.05 -6.87 -11.40
CA LYS A 5 9.68 -6.35 -11.22
C LYS A 5 8.67 -7.49 -10.99
N GLN A 6 8.72 -8.55 -11.79
CA GLN A 6 7.81 -9.69 -11.64
C GLN A 6 8.02 -10.41 -10.32
N ILE A 7 9.27 -10.57 -9.89
CA ILE A 7 9.61 -11.19 -8.59
C ILE A 7 9.04 -10.34 -7.45
N LEU A 8 9.31 -9.04 -7.44
CA LEU A 8 8.82 -8.15 -6.38
C LEU A 8 7.29 -8.12 -6.32
N LEU A 9 6.61 -7.98 -7.46
CA LEU A 9 5.14 -7.95 -7.49
C LEU A 9 4.52 -9.26 -7.01
N SER A 10 5.12 -10.41 -7.36
CA SER A 10 4.67 -11.72 -6.87
C SER A 10 4.76 -11.80 -5.34
N GLN A 11 5.87 -11.33 -4.76
CA GLN A 11 6.06 -11.33 -3.30
C GLN A 11 5.08 -10.38 -2.60
N LEU A 12 4.90 -9.17 -3.13
CA LEU A 12 3.98 -8.19 -2.57
C LEU A 12 2.53 -8.68 -2.62
N THR A 13 2.12 -9.34 -3.71
CA THR A 13 0.79 -9.95 -3.83
C THR A 13 0.60 -11.03 -2.78
N GLU A 14 1.58 -11.93 -2.64
CA GLU A 14 1.53 -13.01 -1.66
C GLU A 14 1.38 -12.48 -0.23
N TYR A 15 2.18 -11.50 0.17
CA TYR A 15 2.19 -11.00 1.56
C TYR A 15 1.06 -10.01 1.88
N SER A 16 0.51 -9.30 0.90
CA SER A 16 -0.61 -8.38 1.13
C SER A 16 -1.94 -9.11 1.31
N GLN A 17 -2.09 -10.31 0.76
CA GLN A 17 -3.37 -11.02 0.76
C GLN A 17 -3.50 -12.04 1.89
N ARG A 18 -2.39 -12.44 2.52
CA ARG A 18 -2.39 -13.42 3.61
C ARG A 18 -1.65 -12.91 4.82
N ARG A 19 -2.16 -13.27 6.01
CA ARG A 19 -1.46 -13.01 7.25
C ARG A 19 -0.15 -13.78 7.26
N THR A 20 0.97 -13.08 7.42
CA THR A 20 2.28 -13.67 7.66
C THR A 20 2.37 -14.14 9.11
N ALA A 21 2.74 -15.40 9.31
CA ALA A 21 2.96 -15.96 10.63
C ALA A 21 4.15 -15.28 11.33
N GLU A 22 4.13 -15.24 12.66
CA GLU A 22 5.13 -14.50 13.46
C GLU A 22 6.55 -15.01 13.25
N ASP A 23 6.73 -16.32 13.12
CA ASP A 23 7.99 -16.99 12.83
C ASP A 23 8.48 -16.78 11.37
N GLU A 24 7.59 -16.35 10.47
CA GLU A 24 7.92 -16.08 9.06
C GLU A 24 8.25 -14.60 8.78
N ILE A 25 8.01 -13.69 9.72
CA ILE A 25 8.18 -12.23 9.52
C ILE A 25 9.59 -11.85 9.06
N VAL A 26 10.61 -12.49 9.65
CA VAL A 26 12.02 -12.23 9.29
C VAL A 26 12.28 -12.67 7.84
N THR A 27 11.82 -13.86 7.47
CA THR A 27 11.96 -14.37 6.10
C THR A 27 11.20 -13.53 5.09
N ALA A 28 9.98 -13.10 5.41
CA ALA A 28 9.20 -12.18 4.56
C ALA A 28 9.95 -10.85 4.35
N SER A 29 10.51 -10.29 5.43
CA SER A 29 11.32 -9.08 5.38
C SER A 29 12.52 -9.23 4.45
N GLU A 30 13.29 -10.32 4.57
CA GLU A 30 14.46 -10.57 3.73
C GLU A 30 14.09 -10.78 2.26
N ARG A 31 13.00 -11.51 1.99
CA ARG A 31 12.50 -11.77 0.64
C ARG A 31 12.07 -10.48 -0.06
N ILE A 32 11.31 -9.62 0.60
CA ILE A 32 10.88 -8.33 0.03
C ILE A 32 12.08 -7.42 -0.24
N LYS A 33 13.06 -7.35 0.69
CA LYS A 33 14.30 -6.57 0.48
C LYS A 33 15.06 -7.07 -0.75
N ALA A 34 15.19 -8.38 -0.92
CA ALA A 34 15.80 -8.97 -2.10
C ALA A 34 15.01 -8.60 -3.37
N GLY A 35 13.68 -8.66 -3.34
CA GLY A 35 12.81 -8.22 -4.43
C GLY A 35 13.03 -6.75 -4.81
N LEU A 36 13.13 -5.86 -3.82
CA LEU A 36 13.41 -4.43 -4.03
C LEU A 36 14.77 -4.19 -4.66
N LEU A 37 15.81 -4.92 -4.24
CA LEU A 37 17.14 -4.85 -4.84
C LEU A 37 17.15 -5.36 -6.29
N LEU A 38 16.45 -6.47 -6.55
CA LEU A 38 16.32 -7.05 -7.89
C LEU A 38 15.54 -6.13 -8.85
N HIS A 39 14.53 -5.42 -8.35
CA HIS A 39 13.72 -4.51 -9.15
C HIS A 39 14.38 -3.15 -9.36
N GLY A 40 14.82 -2.51 -8.27
CA GLY A 40 15.24 -1.11 -8.28
C GLY A 40 16.70 -0.93 -8.72
N SER A 41 17.64 -1.45 -7.93
CA SER A 41 19.08 -1.31 -8.16
C SER A 41 19.87 -2.10 -7.11
N THR A 42 21.07 -2.55 -7.46
CA THR A 42 22.06 -3.07 -6.50
C THR A 42 23.11 -2.04 -6.10
N SER A 43 22.84 -0.74 -6.33
CA SER A 43 23.72 0.34 -5.89
C SER A 43 23.82 0.41 -4.36
N HIS A 44 24.96 0.91 -3.85
CA HIS A 44 25.21 1.06 -2.41
C HIS A 44 24.10 1.84 -1.69
N GLN A 45 23.55 2.87 -2.33
CA GLN A 45 22.45 3.64 -1.76
C GLN A 45 21.19 2.78 -1.57
N MET A 46 20.87 1.92 -2.54
CA MET A 46 19.71 1.03 -2.42
C MET A 46 19.91 -0.01 -1.31
N TRP A 47 21.12 -0.56 -1.16
CA TRP A 47 21.45 -1.46 -0.05
C TRP A 47 21.24 -0.78 1.31
N LYS A 48 21.67 0.47 1.47
CA LYS A 48 21.37 1.25 2.67
C LYS A 48 19.86 1.43 2.86
N THR A 49 19.13 1.85 1.82
CA THR A 49 17.68 2.05 1.90
C THR A 49 16.95 0.79 2.37
N VAL A 50 17.18 -0.37 1.73
CA VAL A 50 16.48 -1.61 2.11
C VAL A 50 16.89 -2.14 3.48
N SER A 51 18.08 -1.78 3.98
CA SER A 51 18.51 -2.18 5.33
C SER A 51 17.63 -1.59 6.45
N HIS A 52 16.99 -0.45 6.19
CA HIS A 52 16.08 0.20 7.14
C HIS A 52 14.65 -0.36 7.10
N LEU A 53 14.31 -1.13 6.08
CA LEU A 53 12.96 -1.65 5.88
C LEU A 53 12.75 -2.98 6.60
N ALA A 54 11.51 -3.38 6.82
CA ALA A 54 11.10 -4.72 7.20
C ALA A 54 9.63 -4.95 6.84
N TRP A 55 9.18 -6.21 6.85
CA TRP A 55 7.77 -6.52 6.97
C TRP A 55 7.39 -6.34 8.43
N VAL A 56 6.62 -5.28 8.74
CA VAL A 56 6.30 -4.88 10.11
C VAL A 56 4.87 -5.29 10.47
N GLN A 57 4.59 -5.31 11.76
CA GLN A 57 3.29 -5.64 12.33
C GLN A 57 2.76 -4.44 13.10
N SER A 58 1.54 -4.00 12.78
CA SER A 58 0.82 -2.96 13.51
C SER A 58 -0.28 -3.59 14.34
N HIS A 59 -0.32 -3.24 15.63
CA HIS A 59 -1.26 -3.77 16.60
C HIS A 59 -2.25 -2.70 17.02
N ASN A 60 -3.52 -3.05 17.07
CA ASN A 60 -4.54 -2.16 17.61
C ASN A 60 -4.59 -2.31 19.14
N HIS A 61 -4.49 -1.18 19.83
CA HIS A 61 -4.59 -1.07 21.28
C HIS A 61 -5.87 -0.33 21.68
N THR A 62 -7.02 -0.98 21.52
CA THR A 62 -8.30 -0.44 22.00
C THR A 62 -8.45 -0.68 23.50
N GLU A 63 -8.81 0.34 24.28
CA GLU A 63 -9.05 0.21 25.72
C GLU A 63 -10.04 -0.93 26.04
N GLY A 64 -9.69 -1.74 27.03
CA GLY A 64 -10.53 -2.85 27.49
C GLY A 64 -10.49 -4.11 26.60
N ARG A 65 -9.67 -4.16 25.55
CA ARG A 65 -9.46 -5.36 24.72
C ARG A 65 -7.98 -5.75 24.68
N PRO A 66 -7.66 -7.05 24.59
CA PRO A 66 -6.28 -7.47 24.34
C PRO A 66 -5.83 -6.93 22.99
N PRO A 67 -4.55 -6.55 22.85
CA PRO A 67 -4.01 -6.10 21.57
C PRO A 67 -4.18 -7.20 20.54
N TYR A 68 -4.59 -6.82 19.34
CA TYR A 68 -4.68 -7.73 18.22
C TYR A 68 -3.91 -7.17 17.03
N LEU A 69 -3.36 -8.07 16.22
CA LEU A 69 -2.70 -7.71 14.98
C LEU A 69 -3.73 -7.12 14.01
N GLU A 70 -3.55 -5.85 13.67
CA GLU A 70 -4.46 -5.11 12.80
C GLU A 70 -3.97 -5.11 11.36
N ARG A 71 -2.67 -4.86 11.15
CA ARG A 71 -2.06 -4.78 9.83
C ARG A 71 -0.67 -5.38 9.79
N GLN A 72 -0.26 -5.82 8.61
CA GLN A 72 1.11 -6.18 8.30
C GLN A 72 1.49 -5.61 6.94
N GLY A 73 2.73 -5.15 6.79
CA GLY A 73 3.12 -4.48 5.57
C GLY A 73 4.58 -4.09 5.54
N LEU A 74 5.01 -3.51 4.42
CA LEU A 74 6.34 -2.92 4.33
C LEU A 74 6.41 -1.67 5.21
N GLY A 75 7.44 -1.56 6.04
CA GLY A 75 7.62 -0.45 6.96
C GLY A 75 9.06 -0.26 7.41
N LEU A 76 9.26 0.70 8.31
CA LEU A 76 10.56 0.99 8.93
C LEU A 76 10.82 0.00 10.07
N GLY A 77 11.78 -0.91 9.86
CA GLY A 77 11.93 -2.09 10.71
C GLY A 77 12.23 -1.81 12.19
N LYS A 78 12.91 -0.70 12.51
CA LYS A 78 13.21 -0.32 13.89
C LYS A 78 12.04 0.33 14.63
N SER A 79 11.18 1.06 13.92
CA SER A 79 10.05 1.75 14.54
C SER A 79 8.75 0.95 14.49
N GLY A 80 8.68 -0.07 13.61
CA GLY A 80 7.44 -0.80 13.35
C GLY A 80 6.40 0.00 12.56
N LEU A 81 6.77 1.19 12.08
CA LEU A 81 5.86 2.09 11.35
C LEU A 81 5.69 1.62 9.90
N LEU A 82 4.45 1.42 9.47
CA LEU A 82 4.13 1.09 8.07
C LEU A 82 4.45 2.26 7.14
N LEU A 83 4.76 1.97 5.88
CA LEU A 83 4.99 3.02 4.89
C LEU A 83 3.74 3.86 4.61
N SER A 84 2.54 3.27 4.68
CA SER A 84 1.29 4.02 4.55
C SER A 84 1.13 5.04 5.70
N ASP A 85 1.37 4.60 6.94
CA ASP A 85 1.30 5.46 8.13
C ASP A 85 2.36 6.57 8.09
N LEU A 86 3.58 6.26 7.63
CA LEU A 86 4.62 7.26 7.44
C LEU A 86 4.22 8.31 6.39
N PHE A 87 3.62 7.85 5.28
CA PHE A 87 3.18 8.74 4.22
C PHE A 87 1.99 9.61 4.64
N GLU A 88 1.04 9.04 5.38
CA GLU A 88 -0.08 9.78 5.99
C GLU A 88 0.45 10.86 6.94
N ALA A 89 1.31 10.51 7.88
CA ALA A 89 1.91 11.47 8.80
C ALA A 89 2.73 12.57 8.10
N LEU A 90 3.34 12.26 6.95
CA LEU A 90 4.02 13.25 6.11
C LEU A 90 2.99 14.20 5.46
N THR A 91 1.91 13.65 4.92
CA THR A 91 0.94 14.38 4.08
C THR A 91 -0.21 15.02 4.85
N ASP A 92 -0.33 14.74 6.14
CA ASP A 92 -1.23 15.45 7.07
C ASP A 92 -0.86 16.93 7.23
N ASP A 93 0.38 17.32 6.93
CA ASP A 93 0.79 18.73 6.92
C ASP A 93 0.27 19.44 5.64
N PRO A 94 -0.65 20.42 5.78
CA PRO A 94 -1.16 21.18 4.64
C PRO A 94 -0.07 21.86 3.81
N ALA A 95 1.07 22.18 4.42
CA ALA A 95 2.19 22.85 3.76
C ALA A 95 2.78 22.00 2.62
N ILE A 96 2.71 20.67 2.67
CA ILE A 96 3.20 19.81 1.59
C ILE A 96 2.30 19.91 0.36
N ALA A 97 0.98 19.86 0.56
CA ALA A 97 0.02 20.01 -0.54
C ALA A 97 0.11 21.41 -1.17
N GLU A 98 0.29 22.44 -0.34
CA GLU A 98 0.48 23.82 -0.80
C GLU A 98 1.79 24.02 -1.57
N ALA A 99 2.90 23.44 -1.10
CA ALA A 99 4.18 23.49 -1.81
C ALA A 99 4.10 22.84 -3.20
N LEU A 100 3.49 21.65 -3.29
CA LEU A 100 3.32 20.94 -4.56
C LEU A 100 2.42 21.69 -5.56
N ALA A 101 1.37 22.36 -5.07
CA ALA A 101 0.50 23.17 -5.92
C ALA A 101 1.16 24.48 -6.39
N THR A 102 2.16 24.98 -5.66
CA THR A 102 2.87 26.24 -5.99
C THR A 102 3.90 26.03 -7.11
N ASP A 103 4.51 24.84 -7.18
CA ASP A 103 5.61 24.55 -8.12
C ASP A 103 5.14 24.21 -9.55
N ASP A 104 3.88 23.80 -9.74
CA ASP A 104 3.29 23.58 -11.06
C ASP A 104 1.89 24.22 -11.16
N PRO A 105 1.72 25.30 -11.94
CA PRO A 105 0.45 26.01 -12.08
C PRO A 105 -0.67 25.19 -12.75
N LYS A 106 -0.38 23.98 -13.26
CA LYS A 106 -1.39 23.04 -13.77
C LYS A 106 -2.01 22.18 -12.67
N LEU A 107 -1.44 22.15 -11.47
CA LEU A 107 -1.94 21.34 -10.37
C LEU A 107 -2.94 22.15 -9.54
N SER A 108 -4.22 21.77 -9.59
CA SER A 108 -5.19 22.27 -8.62
C SER A 108 -4.96 21.63 -7.25
N LYS A 109 -5.35 22.32 -6.18
CA LYS A 109 -5.28 21.78 -4.81
C LYS A 109 -6.00 20.43 -4.69
N ASP A 110 -7.18 20.31 -5.29
CA ASP A 110 -7.97 19.07 -5.30
C ASP A 110 -7.24 17.94 -6.05
N SER A 111 -6.54 18.26 -7.15
CA SER A 111 -5.74 17.26 -7.89
C SER A 111 -4.55 16.77 -7.08
N VAL A 112 -3.89 17.66 -6.33
CA VAL A 112 -2.80 17.29 -5.41
C VAL A 112 -3.33 16.38 -4.31
N GLN A 113 -4.44 16.76 -3.66
CA GLN A 113 -5.07 15.95 -2.61
C GLN A 113 -5.49 14.57 -3.12
N ALA A 114 -6.13 14.51 -4.30
CA ALA A 114 -6.48 13.25 -4.95
C ALA A 114 -5.24 12.37 -5.22
N GLY A 115 -4.16 12.98 -5.72
CA GLY A 115 -2.90 12.27 -5.98
C GLY A 115 -2.27 11.70 -4.71
N LEU A 116 -2.19 12.49 -3.64
CA LEU A 116 -1.68 12.02 -2.34
C LEU A 116 -2.54 10.88 -1.79
N HIS A 117 -3.87 11.01 -1.86
CA HIS A 117 -4.79 9.97 -1.42
C HIS A 117 -4.61 8.66 -2.20
N VAL A 118 -4.44 8.72 -3.53
CA VAL A 118 -4.17 7.54 -4.36
C VAL A 118 -2.83 6.90 -4.00
N ILE A 119 -1.77 7.67 -3.74
CA ILE A 119 -0.48 7.12 -3.29
C ILE A 119 -0.66 6.37 -1.96
N TRP A 120 -1.39 6.93 -1.01
CA TRP A 120 -1.71 6.26 0.25
C TRP A 120 -2.50 4.96 0.04
N LEU A 121 -3.53 4.96 -0.82
CA LEU A 121 -4.28 3.75 -1.19
C LEU A 121 -3.38 2.68 -1.81
N LEU A 122 -2.46 3.07 -2.69
CA LEU A 122 -1.50 2.14 -3.30
C LEU A 122 -0.55 1.54 -2.27
N LEU A 123 -0.10 2.32 -1.28
CA LEU A 123 0.71 1.81 -0.18
C LEU A 123 -0.08 0.81 0.68
N LYS A 124 -1.34 1.14 1.01
CA LYS A 124 -2.22 0.25 1.77
C LYS A 124 -2.58 -1.03 1.03
N ALA A 125 -2.66 -0.99 -0.29
CA ALA A 125 -2.88 -2.19 -1.10
C ALA A 125 -1.72 -3.20 -1.00
N LEU A 126 -0.54 -2.79 -0.51
CA LEU A 126 0.61 -3.67 -0.26
C LEU A 126 0.61 -4.23 1.17
N GLU A 127 -0.43 -3.95 1.96
CA GLU A 127 -0.56 -4.38 3.34
C GLU A 127 -1.62 -5.47 3.46
N TRP A 128 -1.36 -6.44 4.33
CA TRP A 128 -2.41 -7.28 4.86
C TRP A 128 -3.14 -6.52 5.98
N SER A 129 -4.47 -6.65 6.02
CA SER A 129 -5.32 -6.03 7.04
C SER A 129 -6.33 -7.02 7.60
N LYS A 130 -6.44 -7.05 8.93
CA LYS A 130 -7.43 -7.86 9.64
C LYS A 130 -8.86 -7.51 9.24
N ALA A 131 -9.13 -6.26 8.89
CA ALA A 131 -10.46 -5.80 8.48
C ALA A 131 -10.92 -6.42 7.14
N HIS A 132 -9.97 -6.81 6.29
CA HIS A 132 -10.25 -7.37 4.96
C HIS A 132 -10.03 -8.89 4.91
N GLU A 133 -9.51 -9.51 5.97
CA GLU A 133 -9.18 -10.95 6.00
C GLU A 133 -10.35 -11.86 5.58
N ALA A 134 -11.60 -11.47 5.87
CA ALA A 134 -12.78 -12.25 5.49
C ALA A 134 -13.14 -12.19 3.98
N VAL A 135 -12.60 -11.21 3.26
CA VAL A 135 -12.87 -10.97 1.83
C VAL A 135 -11.63 -11.14 0.95
N GLU A 136 -10.44 -11.23 1.54
CA GLU A 136 -9.24 -11.68 0.84
C GLU A 136 -9.39 -13.15 0.44
N ILE A 137 -8.98 -13.48 -0.79
CA ILE A 137 -9.15 -14.83 -1.35
C ILE A 137 -7.81 -15.47 -1.71
N ASP A 138 -6.78 -15.21 -0.91
CA ASP A 138 -5.43 -15.79 -1.04
C ASP A 138 -4.85 -15.69 -2.47
N GLY A 139 -5.18 -14.61 -3.18
CA GLY A 139 -4.76 -14.38 -4.56
C GLY A 139 -5.44 -15.23 -5.63
N SER A 140 -6.42 -16.05 -5.27
CA SER A 140 -7.22 -16.85 -6.20
C SER A 140 -8.48 -16.09 -6.60
N PHE A 141 -8.37 -15.26 -7.64
CA PHE A 141 -9.50 -14.50 -8.15
C PHE A 141 -9.87 -14.94 -9.58
N SER A 142 -11.16 -15.06 -9.89
CA SER A 142 -11.63 -15.34 -11.25
C SER A 142 -11.41 -14.11 -12.15
N GLU A 143 -10.58 -14.24 -13.18
CA GLU A 143 -10.33 -13.14 -14.13
C GLU A 143 -11.64 -12.61 -14.74
N ASP A 144 -12.63 -13.47 -15.00
CA ASP A 144 -13.97 -13.04 -15.47
C ASP A 144 -14.68 -12.16 -14.44
N ARG A 145 -14.67 -12.56 -13.17
CA ARG A 145 -15.27 -11.76 -12.09
C ARG A 145 -14.57 -10.41 -11.93
N LYS A 146 -13.26 -10.34 -12.22
CA LYS A 146 -12.43 -9.15 -12.02
C LYS A 146 -12.76 -8.15 -13.12
N THR A 147 -12.83 -8.63 -14.35
CA THR A 147 -13.31 -7.88 -15.50
C THR A 147 -14.70 -7.31 -15.23
N GLN A 148 -15.66 -8.13 -14.79
CA GLN A 148 -17.02 -7.67 -14.46
C GLN A 148 -17.05 -6.56 -13.40
N LEU A 149 -16.28 -6.70 -12.32
CA LEU A 149 -16.21 -5.68 -11.27
C LEU A 149 -15.58 -4.39 -11.79
N ILE A 150 -14.49 -4.48 -12.55
CA ILE A 150 -13.82 -3.32 -13.14
C ILE A 150 -14.79 -2.59 -14.08
N GLU A 151 -15.45 -3.31 -14.98
CA GLU A 151 -16.42 -2.73 -15.92
C GLU A 151 -17.56 -2.02 -15.18
N SER A 152 -18.12 -2.64 -14.13
CA SER A 152 -19.16 -2.01 -13.30
C SER A 152 -18.70 -0.71 -12.64
N TYR A 153 -17.44 -0.63 -12.18
CA TYR A 153 -16.90 0.60 -11.59
C TYR A 153 -16.53 1.66 -12.64
N VAL A 154 -16.11 1.24 -13.83
CA VAL A 154 -15.91 2.16 -14.98
C VAL A 154 -17.24 2.82 -15.35
N ASP A 155 -18.34 2.07 -15.38
CA ASP A 155 -19.65 2.64 -15.69
C ASP A 155 -20.18 3.55 -14.58
N LYS A 156 -19.92 3.21 -13.31
CA LYS A 156 -20.19 4.12 -12.18
C LYS A 156 -19.41 5.42 -12.26
N LEU A 157 -18.15 5.37 -12.69
CA LEU A 157 -17.33 6.57 -12.85
C LEU A 157 -17.90 7.49 -13.92
N LYS A 158 -18.32 6.95 -15.07
CA LYS A 158 -19.01 7.74 -16.11
C LYS A 158 -20.31 8.37 -15.59
N ALA A 159 -21.10 7.60 -14.84
CA ALA A 159 -22.33 8.11 -14.25
C ALA A 159 -22.07 9.25 -13.25
N PHE A 160 -20.99 9.15 -12.45
CA PHE A 160 -20.56 10.23 -11.58
C PHE A 160 -20.13 11.48 -12.37
N GLU A 161 -19.41 11.32 -13.48
CA GLU A 161 -19.03 12.45 -14.35
C GLU A 161 -20.24 13.15 -14.99
N GLU A 162 -21.30 12.40 -15.28
CA GLU A 162 -22.55 12.93 -15.84
C GLU A 162 -23.42 13.62 -14.77
N ASN A 163 -23.53 13.05 -13.57
CA ASN A 163 -24.31 13.61 -12.47
C ASN A 163 -23.66 13.36 -11.09
N PRO A 164 -22.73 14.22 -10.65
CA PRO A 164 -22.01 14.03 -9.39
C PRO A 164 -22.91 14.04 -8.15
N ASP A 165 -24.00 14.81 -8.17
CA ASP A 165 -24.88 15.02 -7.02
C ASP A 165 -25.62 13.74 -6.58
N ASP A 166 -25.83 12.79 -7.50
CA ASP A 166 -26.47 11.50 -7.24
C ASP A 166 -25.61 10.55 -6.37
N PHE A 167 -24.33 10.91 -6.13
CA PHE A 167 -23.35 10.11 -5.39
C PHE A 167 -22.99 10.72 -4.01
N SER A 168 -23.73 11.75 -3.57
CA SER A 168 -23.52 12.47 -2.30
C SER A 168 -24.26 11.89 -1.09
#